data_AF-A0A942IKP9-F1
#
_entry.id   AF-A0A942IKP9-F1
#
_cell.length_a   1.000
_cell.length_b   1.000
_cell.length_c   1.000
_cell.angle_alpha   90.00
_cell.angle_beta   90.00
_cell.angle_gamma   90.00
#
_symmetry.space_group_name_H-M   'P 1'
#
loop_
_entity.id
_entity.type
_entity.pdbx_description
1 polymer ?
#
loop_
_entity_poly.entity_id
_entity_poly.type
_entity_poly.pdbx_seq_one_letter_code
_entity_poly.pdbx_strand_id
1 'polypeptide(L)'
;MNEYLQNIEKSLQCDVPILTLIGTFAAIDIIAALDSEDGITSTLKFKQWFEKFLPGYLGKATSNDYHNFRCGLLHQLAGGRKGDSFHSLIFYPTESQIQAHLSVFSIENEKYFSIKLTEFVADVIKAIRKCVNESSNYEKHKDSIITLHPNGIPALNWIGTIHGKPPAVIASAKMESMSPKKFLKKEKNKDQGAL
;
A
#
# COMPACT_ATOMS: atom_id res chain seq x y z
N MET A 1 -10.10 -4.70 -1.86
CA MET A 1 -9.26 -3.55 -2.29
C MET A 1 -9.32 -2.39 -1.30
N ASN A 2 -10.50 -1.88 -0.93
CA ASN A 2 -10.63 -0.71 -0.04
C ASN A 2 -9.87 -0.83 1.29
N GLU A 3 -9.95 -1.98 1.97
CA GLU A 3 -9.20 -2.20 3.22
C GLU A 3 -7.68 -2.09 3.03
N TYR A 4 -7.17 -2.59 1.90
CA TYR A 4 -5.74 -2.50 1.58
C TYR A 4 -5.30 -1.05 1.36
N LEU A 5 -6.09 -0.25 0.63
CA LEU A 5 -5.83 1.17 0.44
C LEU A 5 -5.90 1.95 1.77
N GLN A 6 -6.85 1.62 2.65
CA GLN A 6 -6.93 2.21 3.99
C GLN A 6 -5.69 1.89 4.83
N ASN A 7 -5.13 0.69 4.71
CA ASN A 7 -3.90 0.33 5.41
C ASN A 7 -2.68 1.11 4.90
N ILE A 8 -2.62 1.40 3.59
CA ILE A 8 -1.61 2.29 3.01
C ILE A 8 -1.78 3.74 3.52
N GLU A 9 -3.02 4.24 3.59
CA GLU A 9 -3.29 5.58 4.16
C GLU A 9 -2.84 5.65 5.62
N LYS A 10 -3.16 4.62 6.42
CA LYS A 10 -2.72 4.53 7.83
C LYS A 10 -1.20 4.45 7.96
N SER A 11 -0.52 3.70 7.08
CA SER A 11 0.94 3.60 7.11
C SER A 11 1.59 4.95 6.79
N LEU A 12 1.02 5.72 5.86
CA LEU A 12 1.46 7.09 5.58
C LEU A 12 1.25 8.01 6.80
N GLN A 13 0.10 7.93 7.47
CA GLN A 13 -0.21 8.74 8.66
C GLN A 13 0.69 8.42 9.86
N CYS A 14 1.15 7.17 9.98
CA CYS A 14 2.05 6.72 11.04
C CYS A 14 3.54 6.94 10.73
N ASP A 15 3.87 7.64 9.63
CA ASP A 15 5.24 7.92 9.18
C ASP A 15 6.12 6.66 9.08
N VAL A 16 5.59 5.60 8.46
CA VAL A 16 6.35 4.37 8.14
C VAL A 16 6.64 4.28 6.63
N PRO A 17 7.54 5.13 6.09
CA PRO A 17 7.64 5.39 4.64
C PRO A 17 7.98 4.16 3.81
N ILE A 18 8.81 3.25 4.32
CA ILE A 18 9.16 2.01 3.60
C ILE A 18 7.94 1.10 3.44
N LEU A 19 7.15 0.91 4.51
CA LEU A 19 5.93 0.11 4.45
C LEU A 19 4.89 0.76 3.54
N THR A 20 4.77 2.09 3.60
CA THR A 20 3.92 2.85 2.68
C THR A 20 4.32 2.61 1.23
N LEU A 21 5.61 2.74 0.89
CA LEU A 21 6.11 2.50 -0.47
C LEU A 21 5.86 1.07 -0.96
N ILE A 22 6.19 0.07 -0.14
CA ILE A 22 5.95 -1.34 -0.47
C ILE A 22 4.45 -1.54 -0.73
N GLY A 23 3.61 -1.06 0.18
CA GLY A 23 2.16 -1.17 0.08
C GLY A 23 1.62 -0.52 -1.20
N THR A 24 2.04 0.71 -1.48
CA THR A 24 1.65 1.48 -2.67
C THR A 24 2.06 0.79 -3.97
N PHE A 25 3.31 0.37 -4.11
CA PHE A 25 3.76 -0.29 -5.35
C PHE A 25 3.16 -1.69 -5.53
N ALA A 26 2.96 -2.44 -4.44
CA ALA A 26 2.22 -3.68 -4.49
C ALA A 26 0.75 -3.45 -4.88
N ALA A 27 0.13 -2.35 -4.44
CA ALA A 27 -1.24 -2.01 -4.83
C ALA A 27 -1.38 -1.75 -6.33
N ILE A 28 -0.40 -1.07 -6.94
CA ILE A 28 -0.32 -0.86 -8.40
C ILE A 28 -0.22 -2.20 -9.13
N ASP A 29 0.62 -3.11 -8.64
CA ASP A 29 0.83 -4.41 -9.29
C ASP A 29 -0.42 -5.32 -9.16
N ILE A 30 -1.07 -5.31 -7.98
CA ILE A 30 -2.32 -6.03 -7.75
C ILE A 30 -3.43 -5.48 -8.62
N ILE A 31 -3.63 -4.15 -8.67
CA ILE A 31 -4.72 -3.59 -9.49
C ILE A 31 -4.47 -3.82 -10.98
N ALA A 32 -3.21 -3.79 -11.45
CA ALA A 32 -2.88 -4.10 -12.83
C ALA A 32 -3.18 -5.56 -13.18
N ALA A 33 -3.01 -6.49 -12.22
CA ALA A 33 -3.46 -7.88 -12.37
C ALA A 33 -5.00 -7.97 -12.40
N LEU A 34 -5.69 -7.29 -11.49
CA LEU A 34 -7.16 -7.36 -11.43
C LEU A 34 -7.84 -6.70 -12.64
N ASP A 35 -7.23 -5.65 -13.21
CA ASP A 35 -7.68 -4.98 -14.44
C ASP A 35 -7.31 -5.77 -15.73
N SER A 36 -6.44 -6.78 -15.64
CA SER A 36 -6.08 -7.62 -16.79
C SER A 36 -7.15 -8.66 -17.10
N GLU A 37 -7.13 -9.19 -18.32
CA GLU A 37 -8.12 -10.18 -18.77
C GLU A 37 -8.01 -11.53 -18.05
N ASP A 38 -6.80 -11.89 -17.63
CA ASP A 38 -6.43 -13.18 -17.04
C ASP A 38 -6.17 -13.12 -15.52
N GLY A 39 -6.33 -11.95 -14.90
CA GLY A 39 -6.07 -11.78 -13.47
C GLY A 39 -4.59 -11.82 -13.07
N ILE A 40 -3.66 -11.74 -14.03
CA ILE A 40 -2.21 -11.86 -13.82
C ILE A 40 -1.50 -10.59 -14.29
N THR A 41 -0.68 -9.97 -13.42
CA THR A 41 0.18 -8.84 -13.81
C THR A 41 1.41 -9.31 -14.60
N SER A 42 1.93 -8.41 -15.43
CA SER A 42 3.22 -8.56 -16.10
C SER A 42 3.88 -7.19 -16.19
N THR A 43 5.17 -7.15 -16.53
CA THR A 43 5.87 -5.88 -16.80
C THR A 43 5.10 -4.98 -17.74
N LEU A 44 4.51 -5.54 -18.80
CA LEU A 44 3.73 -4.77 -19.78
C LEU A 44 2.43 -4.24 -19.16
N LYS A 45 1.70 -5.09 -18.43
CA LYS A 45 0.41 -4.71 -17.82
C LYS A 45 0.59 -3.66 -16.73
N PHE A 46 1.62 -3.78 -15.90
CA PHE A 46 2.01 -2.75 -14.94
C PHE A 46 2.23 -1.40 -15.63
N LYS A 47 3.05 -1.39 -16.70
CA LYS A 47 3.38 -0.16 -17.44
C LYS A 47 2.14 0.46 -18.07
N GLN A 48 1.32 -0.34 -18.75
CA GLN A 48 0.07 0.12 -19.38
C GLN A 48 -0.92 0.68 -18.36
N TRP A 49 -1.09 0.01 -17.21
CA TRP A 49 -1.94 0.51 -16.13
C TRP A 49 -1.42 1.84 -15.60
N PHE A 50 -0.12 1.93 -15.33
CA PHE A 50 0.53 3.14 -14.82
C PHE A 50 0.38 4.30 -15.81
N GLU A 51 0.63 4.06 -17.10
CA GLU A 51 0.49 5.08 -18.15
C GLU A 51 -0.94 5.59 -18.30
N LYS A 52 -1.91 4.68 -18.20
CA LYS A 52 -3.34 4.99 -18.30
C LYS A 52 -3.84 5.82 -17.11
N PHE A 53 -3.45 5.45 -15.88
CA PHE A 53 -4.06 6.02 -14.67
C PHE A 53 -3.20 7.07 -13.96
N LEU A 54 -1.90 7.12 -14.22
CA LEU A 54 -0.95 8.07 -13.62
C LEU A 54 -0.14 8.84 -14.69
N PRO A 55 -0.75 9.40 -15.75
CA PRO A 55 -0.01 10.07 -16.81
C PRO A 55 0.79 11.28 -16.35
N GLY A 56 0.39 11.93 -15.24
CA GLY A 56 1.12 13.06 -14.65
C GLY A 56 2.51 12.71 -14.10
N TYR A 57 2.78 11.42 -13.88
CA TYR A 57 4.07 10.91 -13.43
C TYR A 57 5.03 10.62 -14.60
N LEU A 58 4.57 10.79 -15.83
CA LEU A 58 5.34 10.59 -17.06
C LEU A 58 5.98 11.90 -17.56
N GLY A 59 6.96 11.77 -18.45
CA GLY A 59 7.60 12.88 -19.16
C GLY A 59 9.04 13.12 -18.71
N LYS A 60 9.27 13.25 -17.39
CA LYS A 60 10.64 13.25 -16.83
C LYS A 60 11.12 11.83 -16.53
N ALA A 61 10.22 10.99 -16.02
CA ALA A 61 10.41 9.56 -15.84
C ALA A 61 9.45 8.79 -16.75
N THR A 62 9.78 7.52 -16.98
CA THR A 62 9.02 6.59 -17.80
C THR A 62 8.34 5.55 -16.93
N SER A 63 7.31 4.87 -17.45
CA SER A 63 6.72 3.70 -16.80
C SER A 63 7.74 2.60 -16.51
N ASN A 64 8.82 2.52 -17.31
CA ASN A 64 9.94 1.61 -17.07
C ASN A 64 10.73 1.97 -15.82
N ASP A 65 10.97 3.25 -15.53
CA ASP A 65 11.67 3.68 -14.32
C ASP A 65 10.89 3.28 -13.06
N TYR A 66 9.56 3.49 -13.06
CA TYR A 66 8.70 3.07 -11.95
C TYR A 66 8.60 1.55 -11.80
N HIS A 67 8.53 0.83 -12.92
CA HIS A 67 8.54 -0.64 -12.91
C HIS A 67 9.86 -1.19 -12.33
N ASN A 68 10.99 -0.61 -12.74
CA ASN A 68 12.31 -1.03 -12.27
C ASN A 68 12.52 -0.68 -10.80
N PHE A 69 12.07 0.50 -10.37
CA PHE A 69 12.00 0.87 -8.95
C PHE A 69 11.15 -0.12 -8.16
N ARG A 70 9.93 -0.43 -8.59
CA ARG A 70 9.06 -1.45 -7.97
C ARG A 70 9.78 -2.77 -7.80
N CYS A 71 10.48 -3.23 -8.83
CA CYS A 71 11.23 -4.48 -8.77
C CYS A 71 12.41 -4.40 -7.79
N GLY A 72 13.17 -3.30 -7.78
CA GLY A 72 14.25 -3.09 -6.80
C GLY A 72 13.72 -3.06 -5.37
N LEU A 73 12.65 -2.30 -5.12
CA LEU A 73 12.03 -2.14 -3.81
C LEU A 73 11.49 -3.48 -3.29
N LEU A 74 10.65 -4.17 -4.05
CA LEU A 74 9.95 -5.36 -3.55
C LEU A 74 10.85 -6.60 -3.43
N HIS A 75 11.91 -6.70 -4.24
CA HIS A 75 12.80 -7.86 -4.20
C HIS A 75 14.06 -7.63 -3.35
N GLN A 76 14.50 -6.38 -3.19
CA GLN A 76 15.83 -6.07 -2.63
C GLN A 76 15.82 -4.86 -1.67
N LEU A 77 14.67 -4.21 -1.45
CA LEU A 77 14.58 -2.90 -0.79
C LEU A 77 15.53 -1.86 -1.40
N ALA A 78 15.77 -1.95 -2.71
CA ALA A 78 16.66 -1.06 -3.45
C ALA A 78 15.89 0.05 -4.17
N GLY A 79 16.43 1.28 -4.12
CA GLY A 79 15.81 2.48 -4.72
C GLY A 79 16.13 2.73 -6.20
N GLY A 80 16.92 1.86 -6.83
CA GLY A 80 17.32 2.02 -8.23
C GLY A 80 18.11 0.82 -8.74
N ARG A 81 18.35 0.79 -10.06
CA ARG A 81 19.17 -0.23 -10.72
C ARG A 81 20.15 0.44 -11.68
N LYS A 82 21.32 -0.17 -11.84
CA LYS A 82 22.33 0.29 -12.80
C LYS A 82 21.78 0.13 -14.23
N GLY A 83 21.79 1.23 -15.00
CA GLY A 83 21.30 1.27 -16.38
C GLY A 83 19.90 1.86 -16.59
N ASP A 84 19.23 2.27 -15.52
CA ASP A 84 17.96 3.02 -15.60
C ASP A 84 18.20 4.48 -16.01
N SER A 85 17.12 5.19 -16.39
CA SER A 85 17.17 6.61 -16.76
C SER A 85 17.61 7.52 -15.59
N PHE A 86 17.51 6.98 -14.38
CA PHE A 86 17.90 7.59 -13.11
C PHE A 86 18.69 6.59 -12.28
N HIS A 87 19.66 7.09 -11.55
CA HIS A 87 20.38 6.31 -10.55
C HIS A 87 19.42 5.76 -9.49
N SER A 88 18.47 6.58 -9.04
CA SER A 88 17.49 6.23 -8.02
C SER A 88 16.26 7.15 -8.09
N LEU A 89 15.10 6.60 -7.73
CA LEU A 89 13.91 7.38 -7.39
C LEU A 89 13.94 7.66 -5.88
N ILE A 90 13.93 8.94 -5.51
CA ILE A 90 13.99 9.38 -4.12
C ILE A 90 12.61 9.84 -3.68
N PHE A 91 12.10 9.21 -2.62
CA PHE A 91 10.84 9.58 -2.00
C PHE A 91 11.07 10.36 -0.72
N TYR A 92 10.54 11.58 -0.66
CA TYR A 92 10.62 12.41 0.55
C TYR A 92 9.42 12.16 1.47
N PRO A 93 9.65 11.97 2.78
CA PRO A 93 8.57 11.79 3.76
C PRO A 93 7.76 13.08 3.95
N THR A 94 6.60 12.93 4.59
CA THR A 94 5.59 13.99 4.79
C THR A 94 6.16 15.25 5.44
N GLU A 95 7.03 15.10 6.44
CA GLU A 95 7.58 16.20 7.25
C GLU A 95 8.92 16.76 6.71
N SER A 96 9.27 16.44 5.47
CA SER A 96 10.51 16.95 4.86
C SER A 96 10.42 18.46 4.59
N GLN A 97 11.48 19.20 4.92
CA GLN A 97 11.64 20.60 4.46
C GLN A 97 11.79 20.71 2.94
N ILE A 98 12.13 19.59 2.27
CA ILE A 98 12.25 19.52 0.83
C ILE A 98 10.85 19.37 0.22
N GLN A 99 10.41 20.39 -0.53
CA GLN A 99 9.12 20.42 -1.23
C GLN A 99 9.19 19.92 -2.68
N ALA A 100 10.27 19.23 -3.06
CA ALA A 100 10.46 18.75 -4.42
C ALA A 100 9.48 17.60 -4.74
N HIS A 101 8.69 17.78 -5.80
CA HIS A 101 7.82 16.77 -6.38
C HIS A 101 8.05 16.73 -7.90
N LEU A 102 8.16 15.53 -8.47
CA LEU A 102 8.45 15.27 -9.89
C LEU A 102 9.62 16.11 -10.43
N SER A 103 10.68 16.18 -9.64
CA SER A 103 11.84 17.04 -9.89
C SER A 103 13.09 16.22 -10.13
N VAL A 104 13.90 16.68 -11.07
CA VAL A 104 15.17 16.03 -11.45
C VAL A 104 16.31 16.86 -10.88
N PHE A 105 17.29 16.19 -10.28
CA PHE A 105 18.55 16.82 -9.87
C PHE A 105 19.71 15.85 -10.09
N SER A 106 20.93 16.38 -10.04
CA SER A 106 22.14 15.60 -10.23
C SER A 106 23.11 15.79 -9.07
N ILE A 107 23.77 14.70 -8.66
CA ILE A 107 24.85 14.69 -7.66
C ILE A 107 26.00 13.89 -8.26
N GLU A 108 27.20 14.46 -8.34
CA GLU A 108 28.42 13.75 -8.80
C GLU A 108 28.24 13.00 -10.15
N ASN A 109 27.55 13.61 -11.10
CA ASN A 109 27.18 13.07 -12.43
C ASN A 109 26.08 12.00 -12.45
N GLU A 110 25.53 11.61 -11.31
CA GLU A 110 24.37 10.72 -11.22
C GLU A 110 23.08 11.54 -11.22
N LYS A 111 22.06 11.04 -11.91
CA LYS A 111 20.75 11.71 -12.06
C LYS A 111 19.73 11.07 -11.14
N TYR A 112 19.00 11.87 -10.38
CA TYR A 112 17.99 11.43 -9.44
C TYR A 112 16.62 11.99 -9.80
N PHE A 113 15.57 11.23 -9.51
CA PHE A 113 14.20 11.69 -9.65
C PHE A 113 13.50 11.73 -8.30
N SER A 114 13.07 12.91 -7.88
CA SER A 114 12.41 13.12 -6.60
C SER A 114 10.91 13.13 -6.70
N ILE A 115 10.28 12.48 -5.74
CA ILE A 115 8.84 12.35 -5.61
C ILE A 115 8.45 12.60 -4.16
N LYS A 116 7.51 13.50 -3.92
CA LYS A 116 6.92 13.68 -2.59
C LYS A 116 5.98 12.51 -2.30
N LEU A 117 6.28 11.76 -1.23
CA LEU A 117 5.60 10.48 -0.94
C LEU A 117 4.09 10.65 -0.75
N THR A 118 3.68 11.69 -0.01
CA THR A 118 2.25 11.94 0.26
C THR A 118 1.43 12.15 -1.00
N GLU A 119 1.98 12.91 -1.95
CA GLU A 119 1.31 13.23 -3.21
C GLU A 119 1.23 11.98 -4.09
N PHE A 120 2.32 11.22 -4.18
CA PHE A 120 2.34 9.95 -4.90
C PHE A 120 1.33 8.94 -4.36
N VAL A 121 1.28 8.74 -3.04
CA VAL A 121 0.34 7.80 -2.42
C VAL A 121 -1.10 8.24 -2.67
N ALA A 122 -1.40 9.52 -2.50
CA ALA A 122 -2.75 10.06 -2.74
C ALA A 122 -3.20 9.86 -4.19
N ASP A 123 -2.32 10.14 -5.16
CA ASP A 123 -2.60 9.97 -6.58
C ASP A 123 -2.78 8.50 -6.96
N VAL A 124 -1.94 7.61 -6.45
CA VAL A 124 -2.07 6.16 -6.68
C VAL A 124 -3.40 5.64 -6.12
N ILE A 125 -3.78 6.03 -4.90
CA ILE A 125 -5.06 5.61 -4.31
C ILE A 125 -6.24 6.12 -5.15
N LYS A 126 -6.19 7.38 -5.58
CA LYS A 126 -7.21 7.97 -6.45
C LYS A 126 -7.30 7.21 -7.79
N ALA A 127 -6.16 6.89 -8.40
CA ALA A 127 -6.06 6.10 -9.62
C ALA A 127 -6.65 4.69 -9.46
N ILE A 128 -6.34 4.00 -8.37
CA ILE A 128 -6.88 2.66 -8.08
C ILE A 128 -8.40 2.75 -7.91
N ARG A 129 -8.91 3.70 -7.11
CA ARG A 129 -10.36 3.88 -6.94
C ARG A 129 -11.07 4.17 -8.26
N LYS A 130 -10.44 4.93 -9.15
CA LYS A 130 -10.95 5.16 -10.51
C LYS A 130 -11.00 3.86 -11.31
N CYS A 131 -9.92 3.08 -11.32
CA CYS A 131 -9.85 1.80 -12.02
C CYS A 131 -10.94 0.81 -11.53
N VAL A 132 -11.13 0.71 -10.21
CA VAL A 132 -12.16 -0.14 -9.60
C VAL A 132 -13.56 0.18 -10.10
N ASN A 133 -13.86 1.47 -10.34
CA ASN A 133 -15.19 1.90 -10.80
C ASN A 133 -15.39 1.76 -12.31
N GLU A 134 -14.32 1.78 -13.10
CA GLU A 134 -14.38 1.83 -14.57
C GLU A 134 -14.11 0.46 -15.23
N SER A 135 -13.45 -0.47 -14.53
CA SER A 135 -12.98 -1.73 -15.11
C SER A 135 -13.98 -2.88 -14.97
N SER A 136 -14.43 -3.40 -16.12
CA SER A 136 -15.19 -4.64 -16.17
C SER A 136 -14.35 -5.88 -15.82
N ASN A 137 -13.02 -5.82 -15.97
CA ASN A 137 -12.12 -6.91 -15.59
C ASN A 137 -11.92 -6.96 -14.07
N TYR A 138 -11.82 -5.80 -13.40
CA TYR A 138 -11.78 -5.76 -11.94
C TYR A 138 -13.00 -6.47 -11.34
N GLU A 139 -14.19 -6.21 -11.87
CA GLU A 139 -15.42 -6.86 -11.41
C GLU A 139 -15.39 -8.40 -11.52
N LYS A 140 -14.70 -8.95 -12.52
CA LYS A 140 -14.53 -10.40 -12.67
C LYS A 140 -13.58 -11.00 -11.64
N HIS A 141 -12.58 -10.22 -11.20
CA HIS A 141 -11.50 -10.73 -10.35
C HIS A 141 -11.60 -10.31 -8.89
N LYS A 142 -12.47 -9.36 -8.53
CA LYS A 142 -12.54 -8.79 -7.17
C LYS A 142 -12.77 -9.82 -6.06
N ASP A 143 -13.43 -10.93 -6.36
CA ASP A 143 -13.72 -11.99 -5.38
C ASP A 143 -12.48 -12.84 -5.03
N SER A 144 -11.40 -12.74 -5.81
CA SER A 144 -10.10 -13.35 -5.50
C SER A 144 -9.29 -12.55 -4.46
N ILE A 145 -9.71 -11.33 -4.14
CA ILE A 145 -9.01 -10.47 -3.19
C ILE A 145 -9.15 -11.05 -1.79
N ILE A 146 -8.03 -11.15 -1.07
CA ILE A 146 -8.03 -11.57 0.33
C ILE A 146 -8.96 -10.68 1.17
N THR A 147 -9.83 -11.33 1.93
CA THR A 147 -10.67 -10.68 2.93
C THR A 147 -10.06 -10.92 4.29
N LEU A 148 -9.75 -9.84 5.00
CA LEU A 148 -9.28 -9.96 6.37
C LEU A 148 -10.48 -10.17 7.30
N HIS A 149 -10.38 -11.17 8.16
CA HIS A 149 -11.37 -11.39 9.21
C HIS A 149 -10.76 -10.95 10.54
N PRO A 150 -10.96 -9.68 10.96
CA PRO A 150 -10.27 -9.10 12.12
C PRO A 150 -10.60 -9.81 13.44
N ASN A 151 -11.74 -10.51 13.50
CA ASN A 151 -12.16 -11.30 14.66
C ASN A 151 -11.95 -12.81 14.44
N GLY A 152 -11.08 -13.19 13.49
CA GLY A 152 -10.95 -14.56 13.01
C GLY A 152 -12.10 -14.98 12.08
N ILE A 153 -11.99 -16.18 11.51
CA ILE A 153 -13.08 -16.79 10.73
C ILE A 153 -14.26 -16.94 11.71
N PRO A 154 -15.44 -16.34 11.43
CA PRO A 154 -16.64 -16.62 12.22
C PRO A 154 -16.74 -18.13 12.29
N ALA A 155 -16.72 -18.71 13.50
CA ALA A 155 -16.64 -20.15 13.71
C ALA A 155 -17.51 -20.81 12.65
N LEU A 156 -16.87 -21.51 11.70
CA LEU A 156 -17.59 -22.27 10.70
C LEU A 156 -18.62 -23.03 11.51
N ASN A 157 -19.90 -22.82 11.23
CA ASN A 157 -20.95 -23.73 11.64
C ASN A 157 -20.74 -25.07 10.90
N TRP A 158 -19.53 -25.65 11.01
CA TRP A 158 -19.28 -27.07 10.94
C TRP A 158 -19.95 -27.68 12.17
N ILE A 159 -21.27 -27.57 12.20
CA ILE A 159 -22.09 -28.59 12.79
C ILE A 159 -21.99 -29.70 11.76
N GLY A 160 -21.06 -30.64 11.98
CA GLY A 160 -21.29 -31.97 11.47
C GLY A 160 -22.69 -32.31 11.93
N THR A 161 -23.63 -32.40 10.99
CA THR A 161 -24.98 -32.89 11.25
C THR A 161 -24.84 -34.34 11.69
N ILE A 162 -24.57 -34.54 12.97
CA ILE A 162 -24.96 -35.72 13.71
C ILE A 162 -26.20 -35.27 14.46
N HIS A 163 -27.35 -35.57 13.86
CA HIS A 163 -28.73 -35.32 14.33
C HIS A 163 -29.22 -33.87 14.28
N GLY A 164 -30.13 -33.63 13.32
CA GLY A 164 -30.67 -32.33 12.98
C GLY A 164 -31.40 -31.63 14.11
N LYS A 165 -30.91 -30.44 14.45
CA LYS A 165 -31.66 -29.20 14.73
C LYS A 165 -30.65 -28.03 14.75
N PRO A 166 -30.93 -26.90 14.08
CA PRO A 166 -30.04 -25.75 14.12
C PRO A 166 -30.05 -25.11 15.53
N PRO A 167 -28.90 -24.69 16.07
CA PRO A 167 -28.86 -23.92 17.30
C PRO A 167 -29.39 -22.50 17.05
N ALA A 168 -30.14 -21.99 18.02
CA ALA A 168 -30.69 -20.64 18.00
C ALA A 168 -29.58 -19.59 17.91
N VAL A 169 -29.81 -18.59 17.05
CA VAL A 169 -28.94 -17.43 16.83
C VAL A 169 -28.67 -16.72 18.16
N ILE A 170 -27.42 -16.74 18.63
CA ILE A 170 -27.00 -15.88 19.74
C ILE A 170 -26.69 -14.50 19.15
N ALA A 171 -27.44 -13.50 19.61
CA ALA A 171 -27.32 -12.11 19.21
C ALA A 171 -25.90 -11.57 19.43
N SER A 172 -25.40 -10.90 18.40
CA SER A 172 -24.13 -10.17 18.37
C SER A 172 -24.09 -9.11 19.48
N ALA A 173 -23.12 -9.24 20.38
CA ALA A 173 -22.79 -8.18 21.32
C ALA A 173 -22.21 -6.98 20.56
N LYS A 174 -22.86 -5.82 20.67
CA LYS A 174 -22.27 -4.52 20.30
C LYS A 174 -21.03 -4.29 21.16
N MET A 175 -19.85 -4.23 20.56
CA MET A 175 -18.69 -3.62 21.20
C MET A 175 -18.75 -2.11 20.95
N GLU A 176 -18.95 -1.35 22.03
CA GLU A 176 -18.67 0.08 22.06
C GLU A 176 -17.17 0.32 21.85
N SER A 177 -16.86 1.35 21.08
CA SER A 177 -15.50 1.75 20.71
C SER A 177 -14.69 2.20 21.94
N MET A 178 -13.64 1.46 22.30
CA MET A 178 -12.64 1.94 23.24
C MET A 178 -11.60 2.81 22.51
N SER A 179 -11.46 4.06 22.96
CA SER A 179 -10.50 5.03 22.45
C SER A 179 -9.06 4.73 22.92
N PRO A 180 -8.03 4.89 22.06
CA PRO A 180 -6.66 4.57 22.39
C PRO A 180 -6.00 5.71 23.19
N LYS A 181 -6.23 5.74 24.51
CA LYS A 181 -5.41 6.52 25.45
C LYS A 181 -5.20 5.72 26.73
N LYS A 182 -4.22 4.80 26.73
CA LYS A 182 -3.60 4.22 27.95
C LYS A 182 -2.43 3.26 27.64
N PHE A 183 -1.58 3.59 26.67
CA PHE A 183 -0.22 3.04 26.60
C PHE A 183 0.72 4.24 26.66
N LEU A 184 1.72 4.19 27.55
CA LEU A 184 2.57 5.30 28.03
C LEU A 184 2.08 5.99 29.31
N LYS A 185 2.25 5.32 30.44
CA LYS A 185 2.72 5.93 31.71
C LYS A 185 3.09 4.83 32.69
N LYS A 186 4.39 4.53 32.80
CA LYS A 186 5.10 4.18 34.06
C LYS A 186 6.54 3.77 33.75
N GLU A 187 7.41 4.76 33.57
CA GLU A 187 8.81 4.65 33.99
C GLU A 187 9.25 6.02 34.48
N LYS A 188 8.96 6.30 35.76
CA LYS A 188 9.73 7.23 36.60
C LYS A 188 9.65 6.73 38.04
N ASN A 189 10.79 6.82 38.72
CA ASN A 189 11.07 6.56 40.13
C ASN A 189 11.59 5.16 40.47
N LYS A 190 12.90 5.00 40.35
CA LYS A 190 13.77 4.50 41.43
C LYS A 190 15.18 5.01 41.16
N ASP A 191 15.53 6.12 41.80
CA ASP A 191 16.89 6.43 42.25
C ASP A 191 16.81 7.62 43.19
N GLN A 192 16.53 7.30 44.45
CA GLN A 192 16.87 8.11 45.60
C GLN A 192 17.40 7.18 46.68
N GLY A 193 18.70 7.29 46.95
CA GLY A 193 19.30 7.03 48.26
C GLY A 193 19.99 5.68 48.48
N ALA A 194 21.32 5.67 48.41
CA ALA A 194 22.19 5.14 49.48
C ALA A 194 23.66 5.51 49.24
N LEU A 195 24.18 6.34 50.17
CA LEU A 195 25.58 6.57 50.59
C LEU A 195 26.58 7.18 49.59
#